data_AF-A0A4Q5U7G5-F1
#
_entry.id   AF-A0A4Q5U7G5-F1
#
_cell.length_a   1.000
_cell.length_b   1.000
_cell.length_c   1.000
_cell.angle_alpha   90.00
_cell.angle_beta   90.00
_cell.angle_gamma   90.00
#
_symmetry.space_group_name_H-M   'P 1'
#
loop_
_entity.id
_entity.type
_entity.pdbx_description
1 polymer ?
#
loop_
_entity_poly.entity_id
_entity_poly.type
_entity_poly.pdbx_seq_one_letter_code
_entity_poly.pdbx_strand_id
1 'polypeptide(L)'
;MIKNYFMIALRNLARNKAFSFIHITGLGIGLACCMLIFLYAKDEWTFDRFQANGDQLYRITCTIVEKDGRESSVGASAMVQGPEFKKAIPEVKDFVRVQGSSQLVRNGKDTYTENTIWADSNFFQLFSFPLLEGNASSVLNDLHSVVLSEDAAKKYFGSPAEDALLKKKELVWMKRIPVLWEKVFGSK
;
A
#
# COMPACT_ATOMS: atom_id res chain seq x y z
N MET A 1 21.74 -42.46 -21.83
CA MET A 1 21.85 -43.13 -20.51
C MET A 1 20.87 -42.57 -19.47
N ILE A 2 20.70 -41.23 -19.33
CA ILE A 2 19.70 -40.58 -18.44
C ILE A 2 18.28 -41.15 -18.56
N LYS A 3 17.83 -41.47 -19.79
CA LYS A 3 16.51 -42.03 -20.07
C LYS A 3 16.26 -43.36 -19.34
N ASN A 4 17.31 -44.18 -19.18
CA ASN A 4 17.22 -45.47 -18.50
C ASN A 4 17.11 -45.29 -16.98
N TYR A 5 17.89 -44.36 -16.40
CA TYR A 5 17.79 -44.02 -14.97
C TYR A 5 16.42 -43.47 -14.59
N PHE A 6 15.83 -42.61 -15.42
CA PHE A 6 14.46 -42.11 -15.21
C PHE A 6 13.41 -43.23 -15.25
N MET A 7 13.51 -44.15 -16.21
CA MET A 7 12.59 -45.30 -16.29
C MET A 7 12.70 -46.21 -15.07
N ILE A 8 13.91 -46.50 -14.61
CA ILE A 8 14.15 -47.33 -13.42
C ILE A 8 13.57 -46.65 -12.17
N ALA A 9 13.79 -45.35 -12.00
CA ALA A 9 13.26 -44.58 -10.88
C ALA A 9 11.72 -44.58 -10.85
N LEU A 10 11.06 -44.33 -11.98
CA LEU A 10 9.59 -44.34 -12.09
C LEU A 10 9.00 -45.73 -11.79
N ARG A 11 9.64 -46.81 -12.27
CA ARG A 11 9.19 -48.18 -12.02
C ARG A 11 9.34 -48.57 -10.55
N ASN A 12 10.40 -48.09 -9.88
CA ASN A 12 10.60 -48.28 -8.45
C ASN A 12 9.57 -47.49 -7.61
N LEU A 13 9.29 -46.25 -8.00
CA LEU A 13 8.28 -45.40 -7.37
C LEU A 13 6.86 -46.01 -7.46
N ALA A 14 6.53 -46.58 -8.62
CA ALA A 14 5.25 -47.27 -8.86
C ALA A 14 5.12 -48.61 -8.10
N ARG A 15 6.24 -49.26 -7.77
CA ARG A 15 6.25 -50.51 -6.99
C ARG A 15 6.08 -50.25 -5.50
N ASN A 16 6.65 -49.16 -4.98
CA ASN A 16 6.62 -48.79 -3.56
C ASN A 16 5.68 -47.59 -3.30
N LYS A 17 4.39 -47.73 -3.64
CA LYS A 17 3.44 -46.61 -3.68
C LYS A 17 3.23 -45.90 -2.35
N ALA A 18 3.09 -46.63 -1.24
CA ALA A 18 2.83 -46.03 0.08
C ALA A 18 4.01 -45.19 0.58
N PHE A 19 5.23 -45.75 0.55
CA PHE A 19 6.45 -45.03 0.94
C PHE A 19 6.72 -43.84 0.02
N SER A 20 6.58 -44.02 -1.30
CA SER A 20 6.77 -42.94 -2.26
C SER A 20 5.77 -41.80 -2.03
N PHE A 21 4.51 -42.14 -1.72
CA PHE A 21 3.48 -41.14 -1.42
C PHE A 21 3.83 -40.31 -0.17
N ILE A 22 4.19 -40.94 0.95
CA ILE A 22 4.56 -40.24 2.19
C ILE A 22 5.75 -39.30 1.96
N HIS A 23 6.81 -39.76 1.28
CA HIS A 23 7.97 -38.93 1.02
C HIS A 23 7.68 -37.77 0.06
N ILE A 24 6.96 -38.01 -1.04
CA ILE A 24 6.65 -36.96 -2.02
C ILE A 24 5.70 -35.93 -1.43
N THR A 25 4.67 -36.35 -0.70
CA THR A 25 3.72 -35.44 -0.06
C THR A 25 4.38 -34.65 1.07
N GLY A 26 5.17 -35.29 1.93
CA GLY A 26 5.90 -34.61 3.00
C GLY A 26 6.88 -33.57 2.45
N LEU A 27 7.66 -33.92 1.42
CA LEU A 27 8.56 -32.99 0.74
C LEU A 27 7.77 -31.87 0.03
N GLY A 28 6.67 -32.21 -0.63
CA GLY A 28 5.82 -31.26 -1.35
C GLY A 28 5.17 -30.24 -0.42
N ILE A 29 4.65 -30.68 0.73
CA ILE A 29 4.07 -29.80 1.76
C ILE A 29 5.17 -28.91 2.36
N GLY A 30 6.34 -29.47 2.69
CA GLY A 30 7.47 -28.69 3.19
C GLY A 30 7.90 -27.60 2.21
N LEU A 31 8.03 -27.93 0.93
CA LEU A 31 8.36 -26.97 -0.12
C LEU A 31 7.27 -25.90 -0.28
N ALA A 32 6.00 -26.28 -0.26
CA ALA A 32 4.88 -25.35 -0.36
C ALA A 32 4.86 -24.35 0.80
N CYS A 33 5.07 -24.81 2.05
CA CYS A 33 5.18 -23.95 3.22
C CYS A 33 6.34 -22.95 3.07
N CYS A 34 7.53 -23.42 2.67
CA CYS A 34 8.68 -22.54 2.43
C CYS A 34 8.40 -21.51 1.33
N MET A 35 7.73 -21.89 0.25
CA MET A 35 7.37 -20.97 -0.84
C MET A 35 6.38 -19.90 -0.39
N LEU A 36 5.38 -20.25 0.42
CA LEU A 36 4.41 -19.28 0.95
C LEU A 36 5.09 -18.26 1.87
N ILE A 37 5.98 -18.71 2.76
CA ILE A 37 6.76 -17.82 3.64
C ILE A 37 7.65 -16.90 2.81
N PHE A 38 8.34 -17.44 1.80
CA PHE A 38 9.16 -16.63 0.90
C PHE A 38 8.35 -15.59 0.14
N LEU A 39 7.18 -15.95 -0.37
CA LEU A 39 6.30 -15.03 -1.09
C LEU A 39 5.82 -13.90 -0.17
N TYR A 40 5.44 -14.23 1.07
CA TYR A 40 5.06 -13.25 2.09
C TYR A 40 6.23 -12.30 2.40
N ALA A 41 7.43 -12.83 2.65
CA ALA A 41 8.60 -12.01 2.93
C ALA A 41 8.97 -11.10 1.74
N LYS A 42 8.84 -11.60 0.50
CA LYS A 42 9.05 -10.81 -0.71
C LYS A 42 8.02 -9.69 -0.83
N ASP A 43 6.76 -9.97 -0.56
CA ASP A 43 5.68 -8.97 -0.60
C ASP A 43 5.96 -7.85 0.42
N GLU A 44 6.26 -8.21 1.67
CA GLU A 44 6.60 -7.25 2.74
C GLU A 44 7.83 -6.40 2.37
N TRP A 45 8.85 -7.02 1.78
CA TRP A 45 10.08 -6.31 1.42
C TRP A 45 9.93 -5.37 0.22
N THR A 46 8.95 -5.63 -0.66
CA THR A 46 8.71 -4.83 -1.86
C THR A 46 7.58 -3.82 -1.71
N PHE A 47 6.81 -3.90 -0.63
CA PHE A 47 5.60 -3.11 -0.40
C PHE A 47 5.79 -1.61 -0.60
N ASP A 48 6.80 -1.00 0.04
CA ASP A 48 7.06 0.45 -0.03
C ASP A 48 8.16 0.85 -1.04
N ARG A 49 8.78 -0.12 -1.72
CA ARG A 49 9.93 0.12 -2.62
C ARG A 49 9.58 0.82 -3.94
N PHE A 50 8.32 1.10 -4.20
CA PHE A 50 7.90 1.79 -5.43
C PHE A 50 8.12 3.32 -5.37
N GLN A 51 8.43 3.87 -4.19
CA GLN A 51 8.69 5.30 -4.02
C GLN A 51 10.07 5.65 -4.57
N ALA A 52 10.13 6.54 -5.58
CA ALA A 52 11.39 6.91 -6.23
C ALA A 52 12.38 7.58 -5.25
N ASN A 53 11.85 8.31 -4.26
CA ASN A 53 12.61 9.01 -3.22
C ASN A 53 12.48 8.34 -1.85
N GLY A 54 12.17 7.03 -1.77
CA GLY A 54 11.88 6.33 -0.52
C GLY A 54 12.92 6.56 0.59
N ASP A 55 14.21 6.57 0.25
CA ASP A 55 15.32 6.79 1.21
C ASP A 55 15.41 8.23 1.75
N GLN A 56 14.68 9.17 1.16
CA GLN A 56 14.64 10.60 1.53
C GLN A 56 13.26 11.01 2.10
N LEU A 57 12.35 10.06 2.28
CA LEU A 57 11.03 10.31 2.88
C LEU A 57 11.05 9.98 4.37
N TYR A 58 10.77 10.98 5.20
CA TYR A 58 10.76 10.84 6.65
C TYR A 58 9.39 11.19 7.21
N ARG A 59 8.92 10.40 8.19
CA ARG A 59 7.72 10.69 8.97
C ARG A 59 8.10 11.27 10.31
N ILE A 60 7.50 12.40 10.65
CA ILE A 60 7.59 12.99 11.99
C ILE A 60 6.68 12.19 12.92
N THR A 61 7.26 11.64 13.99
CA THR A 61 6.54 10.96 15.07
C THR A 61 6.73 11.72 16.38
N CYS A 62 5.80 11.56 17.32
CA CYS A 62 5.89 12.16 18.63
C CYS A 62 6.00 11.07 19.69
N THR A 63 6.98 11.17 20.59
CA THR A 63 7.08 10.29 21.76
C THR A 63 6.49 11.02 22.96
N ILE A 64 5.44 10.43 23.52
CA ILE A 64 4.78 10.89 24.73
C ILE A 64 5.39 10.13 25.90
N VAL A 65 5.95 10.86 26.85
CA VAL A 65 6.47 10.30 28.11
C VAL A 65 5.46 10.60 29.21
N GLU A 66 4.85 9.55 29.76
CA GLU A 66 3.94 9.65 30.90
C GLU A 66 4.69 9.95 32.19
N LYS A 67 3.98 10.46 33.20
CA LYS A 67 4.57 10.87 34.48
C LYS A 67 5.25 9.72 35.24
N ASP A 68 4.89 8.48 34.96
CA ASP A 68 5.46 7.27 35.54
C ASP A 68 6.64 6.69 34.73
N GLY A 69 7.07 7.41 33.69
CA GLY A 69 8.20 7.02 32.84
C GLY A 69 7.84 6.07 31.70
N ARG A 70 6.55 5.76 31.48
CA ARG A 70 6.14 5.01 30.27
C ARG A 70 6.25 5.87 29.03
N GLU A 71 6.84 5.32 27.99
CA GLU A 71 6.95 5.98 26.69
C GLU A 71 5.98 5.36 25.69
N SER A 72 5.26 6.21 24.96
CA SER A 72 4.42 5.83 23.84
C SER A 72 4.76 6.68 22.62
N SER A 73 5.11 6.04 21.51
CA SER A 73 5.33 6.73 20.24
C SER A 73 4.04 6.77 19.45
N VAL A 74 3.58 7.97 19.11
CA VAL A 74 2.42 8.20 18.24
C VAL A 74 2.89 8.74 16.90
N GLY A 75 2.28 8.23 15.82
CA GLY A 75 2.49 8.77 14.48
C GLY A 75 1.85 10.13 14.24
N ALA A 76 1.37 10.82 15.27
CA ALA A 76 0.70 12.10 15.16
C ALA A 76 1.70 13.25 15.33
N SER A 77 1.66 14.19 14.40
CA SER A 77 2.44 15.42 14.39
C SER A 77 1.50 16.62 14.40
N ALA A 78 1.95 17.75 14.95
CA ALA A 78 1.19 18.99 14.89
C ALA A 78 1.29 19.58 13.48
N MET A 79 0.20 20.16 12.96
CA MET A 79 0.16 20.73 11.60
C MET A 79 1.19 21.85 11.36
N VAL A 80 1.70 22.46 12.44
CA VAL A 80 2.70 23.53 12.42
C VAL A 80 4.13 23.01 12.23
N GLN A 81 4.41 21.74 12.52
CA GLN A 81 5.78 21.21 12.49
C GLN A 81 6.36 21.19 11.07
N GLY A 82 5.58 20.74 10.08
CA GLY A 82 5.99 20.73 8.67
C GLY A 82 6.53 22.07 8.16
N PRO A 83 5.73 23.17 8.20
CA PRO A 83 6.18 24.47 7.71
C PRO A 83 7.33 25.07 8.52
N GLU A 84 7.35 24.88 9.85
CA GLU A 84 8.43 25.43 10.68
C GLU A 84 9.75 24.68 10.47
N PHE A 85 9.72 23.35 10.29
CA PHE A 85 10.93 22.58 9.97
C PHE A 85 11.48 22.94 8.59
N LYS A 86 10.63 23.14 7.58
CA LYS A 86 11.09 23.61 6.26
C LYS A 86 11.73 25.00 6.32
N LYS A 87 11.30 25.87 7.22
CA LYS A 87 11.92 27.20 7.42
C LYS A 87 13.23 27.13 8.20
N ALA A 88 13.29 26.29 9.24
CA ALA A 88 14.40 26.25 10.18
C ALA A 88 15.55 25.31 9.74
N ILE A 89 15.27 24.30 8.92
CA ILE A 89 16.21 23.24 8.54
C ILE A 89 16.43 23.28 7.02
N PRO A 90 17.55 23.82 6.52
CA PRO A 90 17.83 23.93 5.08
C PRO A 90 17.82 22.62 4.31
N GLU A 91 18.09 21.49 4.97
CA GLU A 91 18.12 20.15 4.39
C GLU A 91 16.71 19.62 4.05
N VAL A 92 15.65 20.19 4.63
CA VAL A 92 14.26 19.83 4.35
C VAL A 92 13.81 20.49 3.05
N LYS A 93 13.89 19.73 1.94
CA LYS A 93 13.49 20.21 0.60
C LYS A 93 12.00 20.51 0.52
N ASP A 94 11.17 19.61 1.04
CA ASP A 94 9.72 19.79 1.03
C ASP A 94 9.04 19.02 2.17
N PHE A 95 7.78 19.35 2.43
CA PHE A 95 6.93 18.64 3.40
C PHE A 95 5.54 18.41 2.82
N VAL A 96 4.85 17.42 3.38
CA VAL A 96 3.42 17.18 3.12
C VAL A 96 2.77 16.77 4.44
N ARG A 97 1.59 17.32 4.70
CA ARG A 97 0.74 16.90 5.81
C ARG A 97 -0.27 15.89 5.28
N VAL A 98 -0.50 14.85 6.08
CA VAL A 98 -1.41 13.76 5.74
C VAL A 98 -2.26 13.46 6.97
N GLN A 99 -3.58 13.41 6.78
CA GLN A 99 -4.53 13.08 7.83
C GLN A 99 -5.53 12.04 7.32
N GLY A 100 -5.55 10.88 7.95
CA GLY A 100 -6.59 9.87 7.72
C GLY A 100 -7.90 10.30 8.37
N SER A 101 -9.00 10.09 7.66
CA SER A 101 -10.35 10.39 8.15
C SER A 101 -11.35 9.39 7.57
N SER A 102 -12.38 9.05 8.34
CA SER A 102 -13.50 8.27 7.84
C SER A 102 -14.64 9.21 7.48
N GLN A 103 -15.11 9.18 6.24
CA GLN A 103 -16.12 10.11 5.72
C GLN A 103 -17.32 9.35 5.17
N LEU A 104 -18.51 9.91 5.37
CA LEU A 104 -19.73 9.40 4.76
C LEU A 104 -19.85 9.98 3.35
N VAL A 105 -19.73 9.11 2.35
CA VAL A 105 -19.88 9.45 0.93
C VAL A 105 -21.26 9.02 0.47
N ARG A 106 -22.02 9.96 -0.07
CA ARG A 106 -23.36 9.70 -0.61
C ARG A 106 -23.34 9.71 -2.13
N ASN A 107 -23.78 8.63 -2.75
CA ASN A 107 -23.99 8.53 -4.20
C ASN A 107 -25.49 8.31 -4.48
N GLY A 108 -26.21 9.41 -4.73
CA GLY A 108 -27.67 9.37 -4.91
C GLY A 108 -28.39 8.91 -3.65
N LYS A 109 -28.97 7.69 -3.68
CA LYS A 109 -29.71 7.09 -2.56
C LYS A 109 -28.83 6.30 -1.60
N ASP A 110 -27.65 5.88 -2.05
CA ASP A 110 -26.76 5.03 -1.26
C ASP A 110 -25.75 5.87 -0.48
N THR A 111 -25.44 5.43 0.74
CA THR A 111 -24.46 6.06 1.63
C THR A 111 -23.42 5.04 2.02
N TYR A 112 -22.15 5.38 1.88
CA TYR A 112 -21.01 4.54 2.19
C TYR A 112 -20.10 5.24 3.19
N THR A 113 -19.49 4.48 4.07
CA THR A 113 -18.39 4.96 4.91
C THR A 113 -17.09 4.66 4.18
N GLU A 114 -16.33 5.68 3.82
CA GLU A 114 -15.05 5.57 3.12
C GLU A 114 -13.90 6.03 3.99
N ASN A 115 -12.76 5.34 3.84
CA ASN A 115 -11.50 5.80 4.39
C ASN A 115 -10.88 6.80 3.41
N THR A 116 -10.81 8.05 3.86
CA THR A 116 -10.30 9.19 3.09
C THR A 116 -8.99 9.69 3.70
N ILE A 117 -8.17 10.30 2.85
CA ILE A 117 -6.93 10.91 3.26
C ILE A 117 -6.96 12.35 2.79
N TRP A 118 -6.75 13.25 3.74
CA TRP A 118 -6.54 14.67 3.48
C TRP A 118 -5.04 14.88 3.34
N ALA A 119 -4.62 15.50 2.25
CA ALA A 119 -3.21 15.72 1.96
C ALA A 119 -2.99 17.11 1.35
N ASP A 120 -1.79 17.67 1.54
CA ASP A 120 -1.40 18.91 0.87
C ASP A 120 -1.28 18.71 -0.66
N SER A 121 -1.34 19.81 -1.42
CA SER A 121 -1.39 19.78 -2.89
C SER A 121 -0.16 19.16 -3.56
N ASN A 122 0.99 19.13 -2.88
CA ASN A 122 2.23 18.54 -3.35
C ASN A 122 2.38 17.04 -3.03
N PHE A 123 1.35 16.38 -2.48
CA PHE A 123 1.41 14.96 -2.11
C PHE A 123 1.92 14.05 -3.23
N PHE A 124 1.38 14.21 -4.44
CA PHE A 124 1.77 13.41 -5.62
C PHE A 124 3.12 13.82 -6.23
N GLN A 125 3.73 14.91 -5.75
CA GLN A 125 5.07 15.31 -6.14
C GLN A 125 6.12 14.66 -5.22
N LEU A 126 5.80 14.51 -3.94
CA LEU A 126 6.68 13.84 -2.96
C LEU A 126 6.58 12.32 -3.08
N PHE A 127 5.36 11.78 -3.21
CA PHE A 127 5.12 10.35 -3.32
C PHE A 127 4.92 9.93 -4.79
N SER A 128 5.63 8.89 -5.21
CA SER A 128 5.64 8.35 -6.58
C SER A 128 4.47 7.40 -6.85
N PHE A 129 3.26 7.85 -6.56
CA PHE A 129 2.06 7.07 -6.87
C PHE A 129 1.71 7.16 -8.37
N PRO A 130 1.51 6.02 -9.06
CA PRO A 130 1.14 6.05 -10.47
C PRO A 130 -0.30 6.53 -10.64
N LEU A 131 -0.45 7.67 -11.30
CA LEU A 131 -1.74 8.20 -11.73
C LEU A 131 -2.13 7.58 -13.08
N LEU A 132 -3.38 7.12 -13.21
CA LEU A 132 -3.88 6.60 -14.49
C LEU A 132 -4.30 7.75 -15.42
N GLU A 133 -4.85 8.83 -14.87
CA GLU A 133 -5.20 10.05 -15.60
C GLU A 133 -4.96 11.27 -14.72
N GLY A 134 -4.71 12.44 -15.32
CA GLY A 134 -4.43 13.69 -14.61
C GLY A 134 -2.93 13.93 -14.37
N ASN A 135 -2.61 15.12 -13.84
CA ASN A 135 -1.24 15.56 -13.61
C ASN A 135 -0.94 15.65 -12.10
N ALA A 136 0.12 14.98 -11.65
CA ALA A 136 0.56 14.94 -10.26
C ALA A 136 0.82 16.32 -9.64
N SER A 137 1.21 17.31 -10.45
CA SER A 137 1.49 18.67 -9.98
C SER A 137 0.25 19.53 -9.81
N SER A 138 -0.89 19.15 -10.39
CA SER A 138 -2.10 20.00 -10.40
C SER A 138 -3.35 19.34 -9.84
N VAL A 139 -3.32 18.02 -9.62
CA VAL A 139 -4.49 17.22 -9.23
C VAL A 139 -5.14 17.69 -7.92
N LEU A 140 -4.34 18.17 -6.95
CA LEU A 140 -4.81 18.56 -5.62
C LEU A 140 -4.74 20.09 -5.40
N ASN A 141 -4.76 20.88 -6.49
CA ASN A 141 -4.70 22.35 -6.37
C ASN A 141 -6.06 22.97 -6.04
N ASP A 142 -7.17 22.29 -6.34
CA ASP A 142 -8.51 22.73 -5.98
C ASP A 142 -8.90 22.18 -4.59
N LEU A 143 -9.52 23.02 -3.75
CA LEU A 143 -10.02 22.62 -2.43
C LEU A 143 -11.11 21.55 -2.51
N HIS A 144 -11.83 21.48 -3.63
CA HIS A 144 -12.90 20.51 -3.87
C HIS A 144 -12.46 19.33 -4.73
N SER A 145 -11.18 19.26 -5.10
CA SER A 145 -10.63 18.13 -5.85
C SER A 145 -10.54 16.87 -4.97
N VAL A 146 -10.84 15.72 -5.57
CA VAL A 146 -10.70 14.40 -4.93
C VAL A 146 -10.00 13.45 -5.88
N VAL A 147 -9.02 12.72 -5.36
CA VAL A 147 -8.35 11.64 -6.10
C VAL A 147 -8.96 10.32 -5.67
N LEU A 148 -9.40 9.53 -6.65
CA LEU A 148 -10.05 8.25 -6.40
C LEU A 148 -9.10 7.10 -6.73
N SER A 149 -9.13 6.05 -5.93
CA SER A 149 -8.54 4.78 -6.33
C SER A 149 -9.36 4.15 -7.45
N GLU A 150 -8.73 3.26 -8.22
CA GLU A 150 -9.42 2.49 -9.27
C GLU A 150 -10.62 1.70 -8.71
N ASP A 151 -10.53 1.20 -7.48
CA ASP A 151 -11.62 0.46 -6.84
C ASP A 151 -12.77 1.40 -6.44
N ALA A 152 -12.45 2.58 -5.89
CA ALA A 152 -13.46 3.59 -5.58
C ALA A 152 -14.14 4.08 -6.87
N ALA A 153 -13.38 4.28 -7.95
CA ALA A 153 -13.88 4.61 -9.27
C ALA A 153 -14.97 3.65 -9.74
N LYS A 154 -14.64 2.36 -9.75
CA LYS A 154 -15.54 1.29 -10.20
C LYS A 154 -16.76 1.19 -9.30
N LYS A 155 -16.57 1.33 -7.98
CA LYS A 155 -17.66 1.30 -6.99
C LYS A 155 -18.68 2.42 -7.23
N TYR A 156 -18.21 3.64 -7.51
CA TYR A 156 -19.10 4.81 -7.62
C TYR A 156 -19.63 5.07 -9.03
N PHE A 157 -18.85 4.74 -10.05
CA PHE A 157 -19.13 5.11 -11.44
C PHE A 157 -19.25 3.92 -12.40
N GLY A 158 -19.03 2.68 -11.95
CA GLY A 158 -19.25 1.47 -12.75
C GLY A 158 -18.24 1.17 -13.87
N SER A 159 -17.50 2.17 -14.34
CA SER A 159 -16.43 2.03 -15.34
C SER A 159 -15.21 2.89 -14.96
N PRO A 160 -13.98 2.39 -15.12
CA PRO A 160 -12.79 3.23 -15.01
C PRO A 160 -12.68 4.13 -16.26
N ALA A 161 -12.50 5.44 -16.04
CA ALA A 161 -12.19 6.51 -17.01
C ALA A 161 -13.37 7.35 -17.56
N GLU A 162 -14.26 6.82 -18.40
CA GLU A 162 -15.06 7.70 -19.30
C GLU A 162 -16.26 8.41 -18.64
N ASP A 163 -17.02 7.75 -17.76
CA ASP A 163 -18.31 8.28 -17.26
C ASP A 163 -18.18 9.28 -16.09
N ALA A 164 -17.09 9.22 -15.31
CA ALA A 164 -16.89 10.13 -14.19
C ALA A 164 -16.45 11.53 -14.66
N LEU A 165 -15.59 11.61 -15.68
CA LEU A 165 -15.15 12.85 -16.31
C LEU A 165 -16.28 13.56 -17.07
N LEU A 166 -17.18 12.80 -17.71
CA LEU A 166 -18.35 13.34 -18.39
C LEU A 166 -19.40 13.90 -17.42
N LYS A 167 -19.44 13.41 -16.17
CA LYS A 167 -20.43 13.85 -15.17
C LYS A 167 -19.96 14.96 -14.22
N LYS A 168 -18.65 15.24 -14.11
CA LYS A 168 -18.10 16.50 -13.56
C LYS A 168 -16.58 16.52 -13.72
N LYS A 169 -16.05 17.68 -14.15
CA LYS A 169 -14.62 18.00 -14.15
C LYS A 169 -14.07 17.80 -12.73
N GLU A 170 -12.83 17.29 -12.63
CA GLU A 170 -12.02 17.17 -11.39
C GLU A 170 -12.06 15.83 -10.64
N LEU A 171 -11.80 14.71 -11.33
CA LEU A 171 -11.39 13.47 -10.66
C LEU A 171 -10.17 12.87 -11.37
N VAL A 172 -9.14 12.53 -10.60
CA VAL A 172 -7.87 11.94 -11.06
C VAL A 172 -7.70 10.59 -10.36
N TRP A 173 -7.18 9.59 -11.06
CA TRP A 173 -7.20 8.20 -10.63
C TRP A 173 -5.84 7.67 -10.17
N MET A 174 -5.83 6.81 -9.14
CA MET A 174 -4.66 6.03 -8.69
C MET A 174 -4.91 4.52 -8.77
N LYS A 175 -3.89 3.78 -9.19
CA LYS A 175 -3.96 2.33 -9.44
C LYS A 175 -4.04 1.46 -8.17
N ARG A 176 -3.76 1.99 -6.97
CA ARG A 176 -3.85 1.26 -5.70
C ARG A 176 -3.54 2.19 -4.52
N ILE A 177 -4.42 2.27 -3.53
CA ILE A 177 -4.02 2.55 -2.14
C ILE A 177 -4.23 1.20 -1.45
N PRO A 178 -3.19 0.44 -1.10
CA PRO A 178 -3.39 -0.73 -0.26
C PRO A 178 -4.09 -0.25 1.02
N VAL A 179 -5.30 -0.78 1.26
CA VAL A 179 -6.18 -0.50 2.41
C VAL A 179 -5.60 -1.15 3.69
N LEU A 180 -4.28 -1.13 3.86
CA LEU A 180 -3.57 -1.80 4.95
C LEU A 180 -2.49 -0.87 5.51
N TRP A 181 -2.90 0.35 5.85
CA TRP A 181 -2.05 1.29 6.61
C TRP A 181 -1.85 0.86 8.08
N GLU A 182 -2.54 -0.20 8.54
CA GLU A 182 -2.33 -0.79 9.88
C GLU A 182 -0.98 -1.51 10.03
N LYS A 183 -0.35 -1.98 8.95
CA LYS A 183 0.95 -2.67 9.04
C LYS A 183 2.18 -1.75 8.94
N VAL A 184 2.05 -0.62 8.24
CA VAL A 184 3.16 0.34 8.07
C VAL A 184 3.38 1.18 9.33
N PHE A 185 2.35 1.33 10.18
CA PHE A 185 2.44 2.01 11.46
C PHE A 185 2.07 1.03 12.55
N GLY A 186 3.08 0.27 13.00
CA GLY A 186 2.92 -0.74 14.01
C GLY A 186 2.10 -0.25 15.20
N SER A 187 0.86 -0.71 15.27
CA SER A 187 0.29 -1.10 16.55
C SER A 187 0.89 -2.45 16.88
N LYS A 188 1.58 -2.52 18.02
CA LYS A 188 1.69 -3.80 18.72
C LYS A 188 0.30 -4.34 19.06
#